data_AF-A0A1U7XMD4-F1
#
_entry.id   AF-A0A1U7XMD4-F1
#
_cell.length_a   1.000
_cell.length_b   1.000
_cell.length_c   1.000
_cell.angle_alpha   90.00
_cell.angle_beta   90.00
_cell.angle_gamma   90.00
#
_symmetry.space_group_name_H-M   'P 1'
#
loop_
_entity.id
_entity.type
_entity.pdbx_description
1 polymer ?
#
loop_
_entity_poly.entity_id
_entity_poly.type
_entity_poly.pdbx_seq_one_letter_code
_entity_poly.pdbx_strand_id
1 'polypeptide(L)'
;MTASTVVAILPAPQLSSNNFNRIFIAPYRASSIIGLNSSKRPPAELFGQNSFSKTREHHKIRPAKVYARRAEEQRVIKEEAPQMLETFPSFEITPGLAHPLGVSEIESGINFAIFSQHASAVTLCVILPKSDGMIELALDPQKNRTVNIWHICIKELPRGDVLYGYRIDGPQSWHEGHRFDNSIVLIDPYAKLIEGRRAFGDVSNKICSFFGTYDFNTLPFDWGESYKLPCIPEKDLVIYEMNVRAFTADESSGLDPDQRGSYLGVIEKIPHLLELGVNAVELMPVFEFDELEFQRRPNPRDHLINTWGYSTINFFAPMSRYASCAGGPVSASREFKQMVKALHDAGIEVILDVVYNHTNEADDKNPYTTSFRGIDNKVKELSNVIGLGQ
;
A
#
# COMPACT_ATOMS: atom_id res chain seq x y z
N MET A 1 -1.64 -12.90 25.68
CA MET A 1 -1.56 -11.59 26.35
C MET A 1 -0.73 -10.70 25.44
N THR A 2 -1.38 -10.06 24.48
CA THR A 2 -0.76 -9.04 23.61
C THR A 2 -0.84 -7.72 24.37
N ALA A 3 0.30 -7.09 24.60
CA ALA A 3 0.35 -5.73 25.10
C ALA A 3 0.21 -4.80 23.89
N SER A 4 -1.01 -4.37 23.59
CA SER A 4 -1.24 -3.25 22.66
C SER A 4 -0.80 -1.97 23.37
N THR A 5 -0.06 -1.11 22.65
CA THR A 5 0.30 0.22 23.15
C THR A 5 -0.67 1.20 22.52
N VAL A 6 -1.37 1.99 23.34
CA VAL A 6 -2.36 2.97 22.86
C VAL A 6 -1.63 4.28 22.53
N VAL A 7 -1.84 4.83 21.33
CA VAL A 7 -1.29 6.13 20.92
C VAL A 7 -2.42 7.04 20.44
N ALA A 8 -2.60 8.17 21.13
CA ALA A 8 -3.51 9.23 20.69
C ALA A 8 -2.89 10.07 19.57
N ILE A 9 -3.64 10.34 18.51
CA ILE A 9 -3.15 11.12 17.37
C ILE A 9 -3.24 12.61 17.69
N LEU A 10 -2.08 13.28 17.79
CA LEU A 10 -1.99 14.73 17.83
C LEU A 10 -1.64 15.26 16.42
N PRO A 11 -2.32 16.30 15.90
CA PRO A 11 -1.90 16.95 14.67
C PRO A 11 -0.54 17.65 14.89
N ALA A 12 0.37 17.50 13.92
CA ALA A 12 1.66 18.19 13.94
C ALA A 12 1.48 19.73 13.93
N PRO A 13 2.31 20.50 14.66
CA PRO A 13 2.22 21.96 14.66
C PRO A 13 2.54 22.54 13.27
N GLN A 14 1.67 23.42 12.77
CA GLN A 14 1.91 24.17 11.54
C GLN A 14 3.05 25.17 11.77
N LEU A 15 4.17 24.97 11.06
CA LEU A 15 5.21 26.00 10.92
C LEU A 15 4.68 27.09 9.98
N SER A 16 4.43 28.27 10.53
CA SER A 16 3.98 29.44 9.77
C SER A 16 5.12 30.02 8.92
N SER A 17 5.01 29.94 7.60
CA SER A 17 5.75 30.82 6.69
C SER A 17 4.79 31.86 6.11
N ASN A 18 4.82 33.06 6.68
CA ASN A 18 4.12 34.23 6.14
C ASN A 18 4.85 34.79 4.91
N ASN A 19 4.05 35.43 4.05
CA ASN A 19 4.37 36.26 2.89
C ASN A 19 4.54 35.51 1.55
N PHE A 20 3.53 35.60 0.67
CA PHE A 20 3.61 36.43 -0.56
C PHE A 20 2.23 36.60 -1.24
N ASN A 21 1.92 37.87 -1.53
CA ASN A 21 0.98 38.50 -2.47
C ASN A 21 -0.25 37.75 -3.04
N ARG A 22 -1.41 38.33 -2.66
CA ARG A 22 -2.73 38.21 -3.30
C ARG A 22 -2.72 38.68 -4.76
N ILE A 23 -3.32 37.89 -5.65
CA ILE A 23 -3.95 38.38 -6.87
C ILE A 23 -5.36 37.77 -6.95
N PHE A 24 -6.36 38.66 -7.05
CA PHE A 24 -7.79 38.38 -7.15
C PHE A 24 -8.17 37.90 -8.55
N ILE A 25 -8.91 36.80 -8.66
CA ILE A 25 -9.87 36.56 -9.76
C ILE A 25 -11.12 35.89 -9.17
N ALA A 26 -12.28 36.53 -9.38
CA ALA A 26 -13.61 36.06 -9.00
C ALA A 26 -14.37 35.52 -10.25
N PRO A 27 -15.53 34.84 -10.07
CA PRO A 27 -15.88 33.62 -10.80
C PRO A 27 -16.78 33.81 -12.03
N TYR A 28 -16.82 32.79 -12.89
CA TYR A 28 -17.89 32.63 -13.89
C TYR A 28 -18.90 31.58 -13.43
N ARG A 29 -20.15 32.02 -13.28
CA ARG A 29 -21.37 31.20 -13.22
C ARG A 29 -21.81 30.84 -14.65
N ALA A 30 -22.33 29.63 -14.83
CA ALA A 30 -23.39 29.36 -15.78
C ALA A 30 -24.32 28.27 -15.22
N SER A 31 -25.62 28.57 -15.24
CA SER A 31 -26.73 27.72 -14.80
C SER A 31 -27.61 27.35 -16.00
N SER A 32 -28.38 26.25 -15.85
CA SER A 32 -29.61 25.78 -16.54
C SER A 32 -29.43 24.39 -17.18
N ILE A 33 -30.13 23.29 -16.82
CA ILE A 33 -31.54 22.92 -16.52
C ILE A 33 -32.29 22.36 -17.76
N ILE A 34 -32.82 21.13 -17.59
CA ILE A 34 -33.86 20.34 -18.35
C ILE A 34 -33.40 19.69 -19.68
N GLY A 35 -33.69 18.42 -20.00
CA GLY A 35 -34.61 17.44 -19.41
C GLY A 35 -34.59 16.07 -20.11
N LEU A 36 -35.34 15.14 -19.51
CA LEU A 36 -35.50 13.70 -19.77
C LEU A 36 -35.73 13.28 -21.24
N ASN A 37 -35.30 12.04 -21.57
CA ASN A 37 -36.25 11.01 -22.04
C ASN A 37 -35.72 9.57 -21.91
N SER A 38 -36.63 8.70 -21.51
CA SER A 38 -36.49 7.26 -21.24
C SER A 38 -36.46 6.40 -22.51
N SER A 39 -35.84 5.21 -22.45
CA SER A 39 -36.51 4.01 -22.95
C SER A 39 -35.97 2.73 -22.27
N LYS A 40 -36.90 1.94 -21.71
CA LYS A 40 -36.73 0.55 -21.26
C LYS A 40 -37.21 -0.38 -22.37
N ARG A 41 -36.51 -1.50 -22.61
CA ARG A 41 -37.09 -2.75 -23.17
C ARG A 41 -36.34 -4.00 -22.65
N PRO A 42 -37.01 -5.18 -22.61
CA PRO A 42 -36.89 -6.20 -21.55
C PRO A 42 -36.09 -7.45 -21.96
N PRO A 43 -35.87 -8.45 -21.07
CA PRO A 43 -35.20 -9.70 -21.41
C PRO A 43 -36.19 -10.76 -21.93
N ALA A 44 -35.71 -11.65 -22.79
CA ALA A 44 -36.43 -12.82 -23.29
C ALA A 44 -35.90 -14.10 -22.62
N GLU A 45 -36.82 -14.89 -22.07
CA GLU A 45 -36.63 -16.30 -21.72
C GLU A 45 -36.85 -17.19 -22.96
N LEU A 46 -36.14 -18.31 -23.04
CA LEU A 46 -36.64 -19.52 -23.70
C LEU A 46 -35.93 -20.79 -23.19
N PHE A 47 -36.77 -21.76 -22.85
CA PHE A 47 -36.52 -23.13 -22.41
C PHE A 47 -35.79 -24.01 -23.44
N GLY A 48 -35.13 -25.09 -22.97
CA GLY A 48 -34.83 -26.27 -23.80
C GLY A 48 -33.95 -27.33 -23.12
N GLN A 49 -34.53 -28.49 -22.82
CA GLN A 49 -33.93 -29.64 -22.10
C GLN A 49 -33.02 -30.56 -22.95
N ASN A 50 -32.32 -31.44 -22.21
CA ASN A 50 -31.99 -32.86 -22.49
C ASN A 50 -30.54 -33.27 -22.85
N SER A 51 -29.90 -33.89 -21.84
CA SER A 51 -29.24 -35.21 -21.82
C SER A 51 -28.46 -35.74 -23.04
N PHE A 52 -27.21 -36.17 -22.82
CA PHE A 52 -26.84 -37.58 -22.68
C PHE A 52 -25.32 -37.78 -22.45
N SER A 53 -25.02 -38.91 -21.83
CA SER A 53 -23.76 -39.48 -21.36
C SER A 53 -22.70 -39.81 -22.43
N LYS A 54 -21.40 -39.76 -22.08
CA LYS A 54 -20.52 -40.93 -21.83
C LYS A 54 -19.03 -40.55 -21.85
N THR A 55 -18.35 -41.06 -20.81
CA THR A 55 -16.93 -41.41 -20.68
C THR A 55 -16.22 -41.84 -21.97
N ARG A 56 -14.93 -41.45 -22.11
CA ARG A 56 -13.91 -42.29 -22.75
C ARG A 56 -12.48 -41.93 -22.31
N GLU A 57 -11.69 -43.00 -22.27
CA GLU A 57 -10.45 -43.21 -21.53
C GLU A 57 -9.20 -42.62 -22.20
N HIS A 58 -8.19 -42.41 -21.35
CA HIS A 58 -6.79 -42.18 -21.71
C HIS A 58 -6.15 -43.41 -22.38
N HIS A 59 -5.43 -43.19 -23.48
CA HIS A 59 -4.36 -44.09 -23.93
C HIS A 59 -3.07 -43.29 -24.20
N LYS A 60 -2.02 -43.64 -23.45
CA LYS A 60 -0.62 -43.23 -23.64
C LYS A 60 0.00 -44.11 -24.73
N ILE A 61 0.71 -43.49 -25.69
CA ILE A 61 1.67 -44.20 -26.54
C ILE A 61 2.93 -43.33 -26.71
N ARG A 62 4.09 -43.88 -26.33
CA ARG A 62 5.44 -43.43 -26.70
C ARG A 62 5.93 -44.27 -27.89
N PRO A 63 6.76 -43.71 -28.78
CA PRO A 63 8.01 -44.39 -29.17
C PRO A 63 9.20 -43.41 -29.21
N ALA A 64 10.36 -43.72 -28.62
CA ALA A 64 11.47 -44.56 -29.06
C ALA A 64 12.56 -43.79 -29.84
N LYS A 65 13.78 -43.80 -29.27
CA LYS A 65 15.02 -43.21 -29.80
C LYS A 65 15.60 -44.08 -30.92
N VAL A 66 16.14 -43.45 -31.97
CA VAL A 66 17.09 -44.07 -32.92
C VAL A 66 18.26 -43.10 -33.12
N TYR A 67 19.47 -43.61 -32.96
CA TYR A 67 20.75 -42.94 -33.26
C TYR A 67 21.11 -43.20 -34.72
N ALA A 68 21.56 -42.15 -35.44
CA ALA A 68 22.39 -42.29 -36.63
C ALA A 68 23.42 -41.15 -36.69
N ARG A 69 24.70 -41.52 -36.79
CA ARG A 69 25.87 -40.64 -37.01
C ARG A 69 26.01 -40.30 -38.49
N ARG A 70 26.27 -39.03 -38.86
CA ARG A 70 27.38 -38.65 -39.75
C ARG A 70 27.58 -37.12 -39.88
N ALA A 71 28.85 -36.75 -39.74
CA ALA A 71 29.65 -35.76 -40.48
C ALA A 71 29.33 -34.26 -40.36
N GLU A 72 30.41 -33.52 -40.09
CA GLU A 72 30.55 -32.08 -39.97
C GLU A 72 30.25 -31.32 -41.27
N GLU A 73 29.61 -30.15 -41.12
CA GLU A 73 29.93 -28.96 -41.91
C GLU A 73 29.63 -27.73 -41.04
N GLN A 74 30.68 -27.07 -40.55
CA GLN A 74 30.61 -25.79 -39.85
C GLN A 74 30.22 -24.70 -40.85
N ARG A 75 29.02 -24.12 -40.67
CA ARG A 75 28.70 -22.78 -41.16
C ARG A 75 28.42 -21.89 -39.96
N VAL A 76 29.36 -20.98 -39.69
CA VAL A 76 29.20 -19.89 -38.73
C VAL A 76 28.16 -18.93 -39.31
N ILE A 77 26.93 -19.03 -38.83
CA ILE A 77 25.94 -17.97 -38.96
C ILE A 77 26.08 -17.14 -37.68
N LYS A 78 26.64 -15.93 -37.81
CA LYS A 78 26.51 -14.91 -36.78
C LYS A 78 25.04 -14.49 -36.75
N GLU A 79 24.28 -15.06 -35.82
CA GLU A 79 23.02 -14.48 -35.39
C GLU A 79 23.35 -13.24 -34.55
N GLU A 80 23.32 -12.07 -35.18
CA GLU A 80 23.22 -10.80 -34.48
C GLU A 80 21.85 -10.77 -33.81
N ALA A 81 21.82 -11.02 -32.50
CA ALA A 81 20.64 -10.80 -31.68
C ALA A 81 20.26 -9.31 -31.79
N PRO A 82 19.01 -8.97 -32.14
CA PRO A 82 18.57 -7.59 -32.16
C PRO A 82 18.58 -7.06 -30.72
N GLN A 83 19.47 -6.11 -30.43
CA GLN A 83 19.42 -5.30 -29.23
C GLN A 83 18.12 -4.48 -29.28
N MET A 84 17.07 -4.98 -28.61
CA MET A 84 15.93 -4.17 -28.26
C MET A 84 16.38 -3.16 -27.20
N LEU A 85 16.75 -1.97 -27.66
CA LEU A 85 16.92 -0.81 -26.80
C LEU A 85 15.51 -0.41 -26.34
N GLU A 86 15.07 -0.89 -25.18
CA GLU A 86 13.97 -0.23 -24.48
C GLU A 86 14.48 1.18 -24.14
N THR A 87 14.06 2.17 -24.93
CA THR A 87 14.27 3.59 -24.64
C THR A 87 13.44 3.94 -23.40
N PHE A 88 13.98 3.63 -22.23
CA PHE A 88 13.48 4.19 -20.99
C PHE A 88 13.63 5.71 -21.04
N PRO A 89 12.67 6.48 -20.48
CA PRO A 89 12.86 7.91 -20.34
C PRO A 89 14.16 8.18 -19.58
N SER A 90 15.06 8.97 -20.17
CA SER A 90 16.28 9.39 -19.49
C SER A 90 15.90 10.46 -18.47
N PHE A 91 15.65 10.05 -17.23
CA PHE A 91 15.42 10.97 -16.14
C PHE A 91 16.70 11.75 -15.81
N GLU A 92 16.55 13.03 -15.51
CA GLU A 92 17.61 13.81 -14.88
C GLU A 92 17.62 13.49 -13.38
N ILE A 93 18.74 12.96 -12.90
CA ILE A 93 18.90 12.45 -11.55
C ILE A 93 19.93 13.31 -10.82
N THR A 94 19.60 13.69 -9.59
CA THR A 94 20.52 14.41 -8.68
C THR A 94 20.68 13.62 -7.38
N PRO A 95 21.70 13.94 -6.55
CA PRO A 95 21.91 13.27 -5.27
C PRO A 95 20.68 13.27 -4.35
N GLY A 96 19.85 14.32 -4.37
CA GLY A 96 18.72 14.45 -3.45
C GLY A 96 19.14 14.82 -2.03
N LEU A 97 18.22 14.65 -1.08
CA LEU A 97 18.35 15.00 0.33
C LEU A 97 18.10 13.78 1.22
N ALA A 98 18.90 13.62 2.26
CA ALA A 98 18.74 12.55 3.25
C ALA A 98 17.48 12.71 4.13
N HIS A 99 16.88 13.89 4.17
CA HIS A 99 15.66 14.15 4.92
C HIS A 99 14.66 14.97 4.09
N PRO A 100 13.35 14.76 4.29
CA PRO A 100 12.74 13.76 5.18
C PRO A 100 12.91 12.32 4.66
N LEU A 101 12.74 11.33 5.54
CA LEU A 101 12.71 9.91 5.15
C LEU A 101 11.41 9.58 4.39
N GLY A 102 11.49 8.59 3.51
CA GLY A 102 10.44 8.23 2.56
C GLY A 102 10.49 9.07 1.29
N VAL A 103 9.35 9.14 0.61
CA VAL A 103 9.15 9.97 -0.59
C VAL A 103 8.63 11.37 -0.23
N SER A 104 9.21 12.40 -0.86
CA SER A 104 8.84 13.80 -0.66
C SER A 104 9.02 14.62 -1.93
N GLU A 105 8.13 15.59 -2.16
CA GLU A 105 8.30 16.58 -3.22
C GLU A 105 9.20 17.74 -2.73
N ILE A 106 10.24 18.06 -3.50
CA ILE A 106 11.13 19.20 -3.29
C ILE A 106 11.19 20.07 -4.56
N GLU A 107 11.76 21.27 -4.48
CA GLU A 107 11.80 22.21 -5.61
C GLU A 107 12.43 21.61 -6.89
N SER A 108 13.42 20.72 -6.73
CA SER A 108 14.13 20.09 -7.84
C SER A 108 13.47 18.82 -8.40
N GLY A 109 12.43 18.27 -7.77
CA GLY A 109 11.78 17.04 -8.19
C GLY A 109 11.25 16.17 -7.04
N ILE A 110 11.12 14.86 -7.29
CA ILE A 110 10.68 13.90 -6.28
C ILE A 110 11.92 13.28 -5.62
N ASN A 111 12.04 13.49 -4.31
CA ASN A 111 13.11 12.97 -3.48
C ASN A 111 12.68 11.67 -2.78
N PHE A 112 13.58 10.70 -2.77
CA PHE A 112 13.44 9.43 -2.08
C PHE A 112 14.59 9.30 -1.09
N ALA A 113 14.28 8.95 0.16
CA ALA A 113 15.29 8.72 1.19
C ALA A 113 14.94 7.50 2.06
N ILE A 114 15.87 6.56 2.20
CA ILE A 114 15.67 5.32 2.96
C ILE A 114 16.87 5.03 3.86
N PHE A 115 16.59 4.59 5.08
CA PHE A 115 17.63 4.14 6.01
C PHE A 115 18.08 2.71 5.69
N SER A 116 19.39 2.50 5.59
CA SER A 116 20.01 1.16 5.72
C SER A 116 21.49 1.33 6.08
N GLN A 117 21.87 0.84 7.25
CA GLN A 117 23.23 0.97 7.77
C GLN A 117 24.17 -0.02 7.08
N HIS A 118 23.73 -1.27 6.92
CA HIS A 118 24.57 -2.37 6.44
C HIS A 118 24.45 -2.66 4.94
N ALA A 119 23.58 -1.96 4.20
CA ALA A 119 23.51 -2.10 2.75
C ALA A 119 24.83 -1.73 2.07
N SER A 120 25.23 -2.54 1.09
CA SER A 120 26.32 -2.26 0.16
C SER A 120 25.84 -1.59 -1.12
N ALA A 121 24.58 -1.82 -1.51
CA ALA A 121 23.96 -1.19 -2.66
C ALA A 121 22.45 -1.02 -2.44
N VAL A 122 21.90 0.07 -2.97
CA VAL A 122 20.46 0.35 -3.00
C VAL A 122 20.09 0.72 -4.42
N THR A 123 19.03 0.08 -4.93
CA THR A 123 18.43 0.38 -6.22
C THR A 123 16.99 0.79 -6.00
N LEU A 124 16.63 1.99 -6.42
CA LEU A 124 15.25 2.45 -6.45
C LEU A 124 14.56 1.85 -7.68
N CYS A 125 13.47 1.14 -7.46
CA CYS A 125 12.63 0.55 -8.49
C CYS A 125 11.38 1.40 -8.67
N VAL A 126 11.09 1.82 -9.89
CA VAL A 126 9.97 2.72 -10.22
C VAL A 126 9.13 2.14 -11.35
N ILE A 127 7.81 2.15 -11.21
CA ILE A 127 6.86 1.80 -12.27
C ILE A 127 6.04 3.05 -12.58
N LEU A 128 6.12 3.51 -13.82
CA LEU A 128 5.41 4.69 -14.27
C LEU A 128 3.94 4.37 -14.61
N PRO A 129 3.04 5.36 -14.53
CA PRO A 129 1.65 5.19 -14.93
C PRO A 129 1.57 4.68 -16.38
N LYS A 130 0.75 3.65 -16.62
CA LYS A 130 0.53 3.05 -17.96
C LYS A 130 1.80 2.47 -18.60
N SER A 131 2.83 2.18 -17.80
CA SER A 131 4.00 1.43 -18.22
C SER A 131 3.95 0.03 -17.62
N ASP A 132 4.30 -0.97 -18.42
CA ASP A 132 4.45 -2.36 -17.96
C ASP A 132 5.87 -2.65 -17.44
N GLY A 133 6.79 -1.69 -17.59
CA GLY A 133 8.21 -1.84 -17.26
C GLY A 133 8.57 -1.23 -15.90
N MET A 134 9.46 -1.92 -15.18
CA MET A 134 10.09 -1.39 -13.98
C MET A 134 11.43 -0.75 -14.34
N ILE A 135 11.59 0.51 -13.96
CA ILE A 135 12.82 1.29 -14.11
C ILE A 135 13.65 1.12 -12.85
N GLU A 136 14.90 0.72 -13.01
CA GLU A 136 15.83 0.49 -11.90
C GLU A 136 16.92 1.56 -11.89
N LEU A 137 17.01 2.29 -10.80
CA LEU A 137 17.95 3.39 -10.60
C LEU A 137 18.90 3.04 -9.46
N ALA A 138 20.11 2.61 -9.81
CA ALA A 138 21.15 2.31 -8.83
C ALA A 138 21.67 3.59 -8.18
N LEU A 139 21.72 3.63 -6.84
CA LEU A 139 22.24 4.77 -6.09
C LEU A 139 23.77 4.65 -5.95
N ASP A 140 24.50 5.73 -6.28
CA ASP A 140 25.96 5.80 -6.11
C ASP A 140 26.30 5.94 -4.62
N PRO A 141 26.97 4.97 -3.97
CA PRO A 141 27.25 5.03 -2.53
C PRO A 141 28.12 6.23 -2.10
N GLN A 142 28.82 6.89 -3.03
CA GLN A 142 29.63 8.08 -2.75
C GLN A 142 28.84 9.40 -2.87
N LYS A 143 27.70 9.41 -3.58
CA LYS A 143 26.90 10.62 -3.85
C LYS A 143 25.50 10.55 -3.26
N ASN A 144 24.88 9.38 -3.31
CA ASN A 144 23.50 9.09 -2.94
C ASN A 144 23.39 8.49 -1.53
N ARG A 145 24.37 8.76 -0.65
CA ARG A 145 24.36 8.27 0.72
C ARG A 145 24.97 9.29 1.66
N THR A 146 24.22 9.63 2.70
CA THR A 146 24.67 10.44 3.83
C THR A 146 24.58 9.60 5.10
N VAL A 147 25.73 9.21 5.66
CA VAL A 147 25.83 8.29 6.81
C VAL A 147 25.12 6.96 6.51
N ASN A 148 23.94 6.71 7.07
CA ASN A 148 23.17 5.47 6.91
C ASN A 148 21.89 5.69 6.09
N ILE A 149 21.73 6.86 5.49
CA ILE A 149 20.56 7.22 4.69
C ILE A 149 20.96 7.28 3.23
N TRP A 150 20.30 6.46 2.42
CA TRP A 150 20.41 6.45 0.97
C TRP A 150 19.37 7.39 0.40
N HIS A 151 19.74 8.20 -0.59
CA HIS A 151 18.84 9.20 -1.13
C HIS A 151 19.10 9.50 -2.61
N ILE A 152 18.04 9.84 -3.33
CA ILE A 152 18.06 10.19 -4.76
C ILE A 152 16.91 11.15 -5.06
N CYS A 153 17.14 12.13 -5.93
CA CYS A 153 16.08 13.00 -6.42
C CYS A 153 15.95 12.88 -7.93
N ILE A 154 14.73 12.64 -8.40
CA ILE A 154 14.38 12.43 -9.80
C ILE A 154 13.57 13.64 -10.27
N LYS A 155 14.09 14.33 -11.27
CA LYS A 155 13.40 15.46 -11.89
C LYS A 155 12.32 14.95 -12.84
N GLU A 156 11.22 15.69 -12.93
CA GLU A 156 10.11 15.42 -13.87
C GLU A 156 9.44 14.04 -13.71
N LEU A 157 9.61 13.40 -12.55
CA LEU A 157 8.82 12.22 -12.21
C LEU A 157 7.35 12.65 -12.01
N PRO A 158 6.35 11.88 -12.49
CA PRO A 158 4.95 12.23 -12.26
C PRO A 158 4.66 12.40 -10.77
N ARG A 159 3.86 13.41 -10.45
CA ARG A 159 3.48 13.81 -9.08
C ARG A 159 2.48 12.84 -8.40
N GLY A 160 2.05 11.79 -9.08
CA GLY A 160 1.19 10.74 -8.54
C GLY A 160 1.09 9.55 -9.50
N ASP A 161 0.38 8.50 -9.08
CA ASP A 161 0.18 7.24 -9.82
C ASP A 161 1.48 6.50 -10.19
N VAL A 162 2.58 6.82 -9.50
CA VAL A 162 3.86 6.13 -9.62
C VAL A 162 3.97 5.10 -8.51
N LEU A 163 4.39 3.89 -8.85
CA LEU A 163 4.71 2.86 -7.86
C LEU A 163 6.22 2.80 -7.67
N TYR A 164 6.66 2.57 -6.45
CA TYR A 164 8.07 2.44 -6.15
C TYR A 164 8.35 1.43 -5.04
N GLY A 165 9.60 0.97 -5.02
CA GLY A 165 10.18 0.13 -3.98
C GLY A 165 11.70 0.11 -4.10
N TYR A 166 12.36 -0.72 -3.32
CA TYR A 166 13.82 -0.81 -3.32
C TYR A 166 14.29 -2.26 -3.44
N ARG A 167 15.30 -2.49 -4.28
CA ARG A 167 16.16 -3.68 -4.15
C ARG A 167 17.38 -3.28 -3.33
N ILE A 168 17.69 -4.04 -2.29
CA ILE A 168 18.80 -3.72 -1.38
C ILE A 168 19.72 -4.94 -1.28
N ASP A 169 21.01 -4.68 -1.50
CA ASP A 169 22.06 -5.67 -1.38
C ASP A 169 22.98 -5.34 -0.19
N GLY A 170 23.61 -6.37 0.36
CA GLY A 170 24.45 -6.27 1.54
C GLY A 170 25.10 -7.59 1.93
N PRO A 171 25.77 -7.62 3.10
CA PRO A 171 26.41 -8.84 3.61
C PRO A 171 25.43 -10.02 3.70
N GLN A 172 25.87 -11.20 3.27
CA GLN A 172 25.04 -12.41 3.24
C GLN A 172 25.21 -13.30 4.49
N SER A 173 25.95 -12.83 5.51
CA SER A 173 26.28 -13.61 6.70
C SER A 173 25.04 -13.86 7.57
N TRP A 174 24.43 -15.03 7.40
CA TRP A 174 23.20 -15.43 8.10
C TRP A 174 23.39 -15.46 9.62
N HIS A 175 24.54 -15.95 10.10
CA HIS A 175 24.90 -16.05 11.52
C HIS A 175 25.10 -14.69 12.20
N GLU A 176 25.37 -13.64 11.42
CA GLU A 176 25.49 -12.26 11.91
C GLU A 176 24.16 -11.49 11.87
N GLY A 177 23.07 -12.16 11.45
CA GLY A 177 21.74 -11.60 11.39
C GLY A 177 21.40 -10.84 10.11
N HIS A 178 22.21 -10.94 9.05
CA HIS A 178 21.92 -10.29 7.77
C HIS A 178 20.97 -11.13 6.89
N ARG A 179 20.06 -10.47 6.18
CA ARG A 179 19.00 -11.10 5.35
C ARG A 179 18.76 -10.32 4.03
N PHE A 180 19.79 -9.64 3.52
CA PHE A 180 19.72 -8.91 2.27
C PHE A 180 19.45 -9.86 1.09
N ASP A 181 18.52 -9.50 0.23
CA ASP A 181 18.19 -10.25 -0.99
C ASP A 181 17.78 -9.26 -2.07
N ASN A 182 18.70 -8.98 -3.00
CA ASN A 182 18.47 -8.03 -4.09
C ASN A 182 17.46 -8.53 -5.13
N SER A 183 17.03 -9.79 -5.07
CA SER A 183 16.01 -10.35 -5.97
C SER A 183 14.60 -9.92 -5.60
N ILE A 184 14.40 -9.41 -4.38
CA ILE A 184 13.10 -8.97 -3.84
C ILE A 184 13.01 -7.44 -3.92
N VAL A 185 11.86 -6.93 -4.40
CA VAL A 185 11.54 -5.51 -4.29
C VAL A 185 10.84 -5.26 -2.96
N LEU A 186 11.43 -4.38 -2.16
CA LEU A 186 11.03 -4.07 -0.80
C LEU A 186 10.20 -2.79 -0.76
N ILE A 187 9.24 -2.77 0.15
CA ILE A 187 8.39 -1.63 0.45
C ILE A 187 9.19 -0.63 1.28
N ASP A 188 9.09 0.65 0.93
CA ASP A 188 9.60 1.74 1.76
C ASP A 188 8.87 1.75 3.13
N PRO A 189 9.58 1.61 4.25
CA PRO A 189 8.97 1.60 5.58
C PRO A 189 8.31 2.93 5.93
N TYR A 190 8.66 4.01 5.22
CA TYR A 190 8.10 5.37 5.36
C TYR A 190 7.03 5.70 4.31
N ALA A 191 6.64 4.74 3.46
CA ALA A 191 5.57 4.96 2.48
C ALA A 191 4.26 5.35 3.17
N LYS A 192 3.71 6.51 2.82
CA LYS A 192 2.42 6.99 3.35
C LYS A 192 1.21 6.36 2.66
N LEU A 193 1.43 5.75 1.50
CA LEU A 193 0.43 5.11 0.66
C LEU A 193 1.04 3.81 0.12
N ILE A 194 0.32 2.71 0.26
CA ILE A 194 0.71 1.41 -0.27
C ILE A 194 -0.29 0.97 -1.33
N GLU A 195 0.22 0.73 -2.53
CA GLU A 195 -0.54 0.10 -3.60
C GLU A 195 -0.43 -1.41 -3.53
N GLY A 196 -1.53 -2.10 -3.81
CA GLY A 196 -1.62 -3.55 -3.77
C GLY A 196 -2.98 -4.02 -4.27
N ARG A 197 -3.59 -4.98 -3.58
CA ARG A 197 -4.97 -5.39 -3.89
C ARG A 197 -5.95 -4.28 -3.54
N ARG A 198 -6.94 -4.07 -4.41
CA ARG A 198 -7.99 -3.06 -4.26
C ARG A 198 -9.12 -3.51 -3.33
N ALA A 199 -9.52 -4.77 -3.43
CA ALA A 199 -10.63 -5.32 -2.67
C ALA A 199 -10.15 -6.28 -1.58
N PHE A 200 -10.76 -6.18 -0.39
CA PHE A 200 -10.45 -7.05 0.74
C PHE A 200 -10.83 -8.51 0.46
N GLY A 201 -9.88 -9.42 0.60
CA GLY A 201 -10.14 -10.86 0.41
C GLY A 201 -10.28 -11.28 -1.06
N ASP A 202 -9.84 -10.44 -2.00
CA ASP A 202 -9.83 -10.77 -3.41
C ASP A 202 -8.79 -11.85 -3.73
N VAL A 203 -9.27 -13.08 -3.81
CA VAL A 203 -8.48 -14.27 -4.12
C VAL A 203 -8.09 -14.40 -5.59
N SER A 204 -8.53 -13.51 -6.48
CA SER A 204 -8.07 -13.52 -7.88
C SER A 204 -6.61 -13.06 -8.00
N ASN A 205 -6.15 -12.25 -7.06
CA ASN A 205 -4.81 -11.67 -7.04
C ASN A 205 -4.03 -12.03 -5.76
N LYS A 206 -3.98 -13.34 -5.43
CA LYS A 206 -3.35 -13.83 -4.18
C LYS A 206 -1.88 -13.44 -4.03
N ILE A 207 -1.12 -13.49 -5.12
CA ILE A 207 0.32 -13.21 -5.15
C ILE A 207 0.53 -11.77 -5.68
N CYS A 208 -0.18 -10.82 -5.08
CA CYS A 208 -0.02 -9.41 -5.39
C CYS A 208 1.30 -8.90 -4.78
N SER A 209 2.03 -8.09 -5.53
CA SER A 209 3.16 -7.32 -4.99
C SER A 209 2.64 -6.00 -4.44
N PHE A 210 3.17 -5.60 -3.29
CA PHE A 210 2.85 -4.32 -2.67
C PHE A 210 3.96 -3.32 -2.98
N PHE A 211 3.58 -2.08 -3.28
CA PHE A 211 4.53 -1.01 -3.61
C PHE A 211 4.18 0.27 -2.85
N GLY A 212 5.18 1.09 -2.57
CA GLY A 212 4.93 2.47 -2.18
C GLY A 212 4.32 3.25 -3.34
N THR A 213 3.45 4.21 -3.03
CA THR A 213 3.01 5.23 -3.98
C THR A 213 2.92 6.59 -3.27
N TYR A 214 2.57 7.63 -4.01
CA TYR A 214 2.43 8.98 -3.49
C TYR A 214 1.41 9.78 -4.33
N ASP A 215 0.87 10.83 -3.73
CA ASP A 215 -0.02 11.78 -4.39
C ASP A 215 0.33 13.20 -3.94
N PHE A 216 1.04 13.92 -4.81
CA PHE A 216 1.35 15.35 -4.69
C PHE A 216 0.50 16.20 -5.64
N ASN A 217 -0.52 15.60 -6.29
CA ASN A 217 -1.48 16.33 -7.12
C ASN A 217 -2.67 16.83 -6.30
N THR A 218 -3.13 16.05 -5.32
CA THR A 218 -4.22 16.48 -4.46
C THR A 218 -3.75 17.51 -3.44
N LEU A 219 -4.55 18.55 -3.25
CA LEU A 219 -4.43 19.47 -2.12
C LEU A 219 -4.46 18.72 -0.78
N PRO A 220 -3.80 19.27 0.26
CA PRO A 220 -3.93 18.79 1.62
C PRO A 220 -5.40 18.65 2.04
N PHE A 221 -5.67 17.67 2.91
CA PHE A 221 -7.01 17.47 3.44
C PHE A 221 -7.47 18.69 4.23
N ASP A 222 -8.65 19.22 3.89
CA ASP A 222 -9.25 20.34 4.59
C ASP A 222 -9.95 19.85 5.87
N TRP A 223 -9.30 20.06 7.01
CA TRP A 223 -9.89 19.80 8.31
C TRP A 223 -10.95 20.85 8.69
N GLY A 224 -10.96 22.02 8.04
CA GLY A 224 -11.81 23.16 8.39
C GLY A 224 -11.24 23.98 9.54
N GLU A 225 -11.47 25.30 9.50
CA GLU A 225 -10.94 26.25 10.50
C GLU A 225 -11.45 26.00 11.93
N SER A 226 -12.61 25.35 12.06
CA SER A 226 -13.24 25.05 13.35
C SER A 226 -12.92 23.66 13.90
N TYR A 227 -12.03 22.89 13.25
CA TYR A 227 -11.67 21.55 13.70
C TYR A 227 -11.08 21.58 15.11
N LYS A 228 -11.58 20.69 15.97
CA LYS A 228 -11.10 20.50 17.33
C LYS A 228 -11.07 19.01 17.66
N LEU A 229 -10.05 18.63 18.42
CA LEU A 229 -10.04 17.34 19.09
C LEU A 229 -11.09 17.35 20.21
N PRO A 230 -11.84 16.25 20.44
CA PRO A 230 -12.80 16.18 21.54
C PRO A 230 -12.16 16.41 22.93
N CYS A 231 -10.92 15.93 23.14
CA CYS A 231 -10.13 16.12 24.36
C CYS A 231 -10.90 15.72 25.64
N ILE A 232 -11.51 14.55 25.61
CA ILE A 232 -12.30 14.00 26.71
C ILE A 232 -11.32 13.52 27.81
N PRO A 233 -11.53 13.89 29.09
CA PRO A 233 -10.70 13.38 30.17
C PRO A 233 -10.78 11.84 30.22
N GLU A 234 -9.63 11.17 30.40
CA GLU A 234 -9.56 9.70 30.38
C GLU A 234 -10.57 9.00 31.30
N LYS A 235 -10.83 9.58 32.48
CA LYS A 235 -11.80 9.08 33.47
C LYS A 235 -13.26 9.08 32.97
N ASP A 236 -13.55 9.85 31.93
CA ASP A 236 -14.88 10.04 31.35
C ASP A 236 -15.03 9.27 30.03
N LEU A 237 -14.01 8.54 29.59
CA LEU A 237 -14.05 7.74 28.36
C LEU A 237 -14.91 6.47 28.53
N VAL A 238 -15.74 6.22 27.51
CA VAL A 238 -16.47 4.99 27.28
C VAL A 238 -16.07 4.50 25.90
N ILE A 239 -15.14 3.55 25.88
CA ILE A 239 -14.46 3.09 24.68
C ILE A 239 -15.24 1.93 24.04
N TYR A 240 -15.41 2.00 22.72
CA TYR A 240 -15.97 0.92 21.90
C TYR A 240 -14.90 0.36 20.95
N GLU A 241 -14.39 -0.84 21.25
CA GLU A 241 -13.47 -1.56 20.36
C GLU A 241 -14.21 -2.06 19.12
N MET A 242 -13.69 -1.76 17.93
CA MET A 242 -14.32 -2.15 16.68
C MET A 242 -13.33 -2.40 15.53
N ASN A 243 -13.71 -3.32 14.65
CA ASN A 243 -13.06 -3.52 13.36
C ASN A 243 -13.77 -2.69 12.28
N VAL A 244 -13.03 -1.81 11.58
CA VAL A 244 -13.58 -0.94 10.52
C VAL A 244 -14.41 -1.73 9.51
N ARG A 245 -13.88 -2.88 9.05
CA ARG A 245 -14.58 -3.71 8.07
C ARG A 245 -15.78 -4.41 8.68
N ALA A 246 -15.59 -5.17 9.76
CA ALA A 246 -16.66 -6.00 10.31
C ALA A 246 -17.85 -5.18 10.82
N PHE A 247 -17.64 -3.92 11.22
CA PHE A 247 -18.70 -3.05 11.73
C PHE A 247 -19.84 -2.82 10.75
N THR A 248 -19.56 -2.79 9.44
CA THR A 248 -20.56 -2.52 8.40
C THR A 248 -20.50 -3.47 7.21
N ALA A 249 -19.73 -4.56 7.29
CA ALA A 249 -19.59 -5.51 6.18
C ALA A 249 -20.88 -6.27 5.85
N ASP A 250 -21.71 -6.57 6.86
CA ASP A 250 -22.93 -7.36 6.68
C ASP A 250 -24.01 -6.59 5.90
N GLU A 251 -24.84 -7.32 5.16
CA GLU A 251 -26.01 -6.77 4.46
C GLU A 251 -26.98 -6.04 5.39
N SER A 252 -27.10 -6.50 6.64
CA SER A 252 -27.96 -5.89 7.65
C SER A 252 -27.49 -4.49 8.07
N SER A 253 -26.27 -4.07 7.70
CA SER A 253 -25.84 -2.68 7.87
C SER A 253 -26.74 -1.71 7.08
N GLY A 254 -27.41 -2.17 6.03
CA GLY A 254 -28.28 -1.33 5.19
C GLY A 254 -27.52 -0.33 4.32
N LEU A 255 -26.18 -0.40 4.28
CA LEU A 255 -25.35 0.44 3.40
C LEU A 255 -25.27 -0.15 2.00
N ASP A 256 -24.93 0.70 1.03
CA ASP A 256 -24.63 0.25 -0.34
C ASP A 256 -23.41 -0.69 -0.33
N PRO A 257 -23.39 -1.73 -1.19
CA PRO A 257 -22.30 -2.71 -1.23
C PRO A 257 -20.90 -2.10 -1.32
N ASP A 258 -20.76 -0.99 -2.05
CA ASP A 258 -19.47 -0.31 -2.25
C ASP A 258 -18.99 0.50 -1.03
N GLN A 259 -19.85 0.74 -0.03
CA GLN A 259 -19.50 1.42 1.22
C GLN A 259 -19.36 0.47 2.41
N ARG A 260 -19.83 -0.77 2.30
CA ARG A 260 -19.79 -1.74 3.40
C ARG A 260 -18.37 -2.09 3.81
N GLY A 261 -18.14 -2.05 5.12
CA GLY A 261 -16.85 -2.36 5.71
C GLY A 261 -15.72 -1.41 5.27
N SER A 262 -16.07 -0.16 4.99
CA SER A 262 -15.14 0.91 4.64
C SER A 262 -15.08 2.01 5.71
N TYR A 263 -14.10 2.89 5.63
CA TYR A 263 -14.02 4.08 6.49
C TYR A 263 -15.27 4.97 6.36
N LEU A 264 -15.80 5.16 5.15
CA LEU A 264 -17.05 5.91 4.96
C LEU A 264 -18.26 5.18 5.54
N GLY A 265 -18.26 3.84 5.52
CA GLY A 265 -19.30 3.05 6.16
C GLY A 265 -19.38 3.28 7.68
N VAL A 266 -18.25 3.55 8.33
CA VAL A 266 -18.23 3.94 9.76
C VAL A 266 -18.95 5.27 9.97
N ILE A 267 -18.75 6.26 9.09
CA ILE A 267 -19.41 7.58 9.16
C ILE A 267 -20.93 7.43 9.15
N GLU A 268 -21.46 6.59 8.26
CA GLU A 268 -22.91 6.33 8.15
C GLU A 268 -23.52 5.70 9.42
N LYS A 269 -22.67 5.16 10.31
CA LYS A 269 -23.08 4.53 11.57
C LYS A 269 -22.72 5.33 12.83
N ILE A 270 -22.25 6.57 12.69
CA ILE A 270 -22.08 7.50 13.82
C ILE A 270 -23.37 7.66 14.65
N PRO A 271 -24.59 7.79 14.06
CA PRO A 271 -25.82 7.87 14.87
C PRO A 271 -26.03 6.69 15.81
N HIS A 272 -25.63 5.49 15.40
CA HIS A 272 -25.71 4.30 16.24
C HIS A 272 -24.73 4.38 17.44
N LEU A 273 -23.51 4.87 17.21
CA LEU A 273 -22.53 5.05 18.29
C LEU A 273 -23.00 6.11 19.31
N LEU A 274 -23.61 7.19 18.82
CA LEU A 274 -24.20 8.22 19.68
C LEU A 274 -25.39 7.69 20.48
N GLU A 275 -26.29 6.92 19.86
CA GLU A 275 -27.42 6.29 20.56
C GLU A 275 -26.95 5.30 21.62
N LEU A 276 -25.89 4.54 21.34
CA LEU A 276 -25.26 3.64 22.29
C LEU A 276 -24.63 4.39 23.48
N GLY A 277 -24.24 5.67 23.29
CA GLY A 277 -23.69 6.54 24.31
C GLY A 277 -22.18 6.42 24.49
N VAL A 278 -21.47 5.86 23.51
CA VAL A 278 -19.99 5.79 23.53
C VAL A 278 -19.40 7.12 23.07
N ASN A 279 -18.23 7.48 23.61
CA ASN A 279 -17.55 8.73 23.28
C ASN A 279 -16.11 8.54 22.81
N ALA A 280 -15.67 7.28 22.65
CA ALA A 280 -14.45 6.93 21.96
C ALA A 280 -14.63 5.60 21.22
N VAL A 281 -14.00 5.49 20.05
CA VAL A 281 -13.84 4.23 19.34
C VAL A 281 -12.37 3.83 19.37
N GLU A 282 -12.11 2.56 19.68
CA GLU A 282 -10.80 1.94 19.54
C GLU A 282 -10.82 1.07 18.29
N LEU A 283 -10.11 1.52 17.25
CA LEU A 283 -10.05 0.82 15.99
C LEU A 283 -9.00 -0.29 16.08
N MET A 284 -9.44 -1.53 15.82
CA MET A 284 -8.54 -2.63 15.49
C MET A 284 -7.60 -2.21 14.34
N PRO A 285 -6.42 -2.86 14.17
CA PRO A 285 -5.35 -2.38 13.29
C PRO A 285 -5.81 -1.84 11.94
N VAL A 286 -5.53 -0.56 11.71
CA VAL A 286 -5.84 0.17 10.47
C VAL A 286 -4.60 0.49 9.64
N PHE A 287 -3.41 0.08 10.10
CA PHE A 287 -2.20 0.11 9.28
C PHE A 287 -2.24 -0.97 8.20
N GLU A 288 -1.57 -0.76 7.08
CA GLU A 288 -1.56 -1.69 5.96
C GLU A 288 -1.07 -3.10 6.39
N PHE A 289 -1.84 -4.15 6.09
CA PHE A 289 -1.53 -5.56 6.37
C PHE A 289 -2.04 -6.48 5.26
N ASP A 290 -1.43 -7.65 5.04
CA ASP A 290 -1.91 -8.62 4.03
C ASP A 290 -2.95 -9.57 4.64
N GLU A 291 -4.24 -9.37 4.31
CA GLU A 291 -5.33 -10.23 4.78
C GLU A 291 -5.22 -11.67 4.26
N LEU A 292 -4.47 -11.89 3.18
CA LEU A 292 -4.26 -13.19 2.56
C LEU A 292 -2.90 -13.82 2.94
N GLU A 293 -2.21 -13.31 3.96
CA GLU A 293 -0.86 -13.77 4.32
C GLU A 293 -0.78 -15.29 4.58
N PHE A 294 -1.84 -15.90 5.12
CA PHE A 294 -1.90 -17.33 5.39
C PHE A 294 -1.97 -18.17 4.10
N GLN A 295 -2.42 -17.59 2.98
CA GLN A 295 -2.54 -18.27 1.69
C GLN A 295 -1.24 -18.29 0.89
N ARG A 296 -0.20 -17.59 1.35
CA ARG A 296 1.09 -17.51 0.63
C ARG A 296 1.81 -18.84 0.52
N ARG A 297 1.51 -19.79 1.41
CA ARG A 297 2.08 -21.14 1.40
C ARG A 297 1.13 -22.16 2.05
N PRO A 298 1.25 -23.44 1.68
CA PRO A 298 0.50 -24.50 2.37
C PRO A 298 0.78 -24.52 3.87
N ASN A 299 -0.28 -24.43 4.68
CA ASN A 299 -0.20 -24.54 6.13
C ASN A 299 -1.60 -24.81 6.72
N PRO A 300 -1.74 -25.21 8.00
CA PRO A 300 -3.05 -25.54 8.57
C PRO A 300 -4.11 -24.41 8.56
N ARG A 301 -3.71 -23.16 8.29
CA ARG A 301 -4.55 -21.97 8.26
C ARG A 301 -4.65 -21.34 6.87
N ASP A 302 -4.14 -21.97 5.82
CA ASP A 302 -4.14 -21.43 4.45
C ASP A 302 -5.53 -21.26 3.83
N HIS A 303 -6.59 -21.78 4.45
CA HIS A 303 -7.97 -21.52 4.07
C HIS A 303 -8.58 -20.30 4.78
N LEU A 304 -7.86 -19.70 5.73
CA LEU A 304 -8.32 -18.55 6.53
C LEU A 304 -7.83 -17.23 5.91
N ILE A 305 -8.43 -16.14 6.39
CA ILE A 305 -8.08 -14.75 6.07
C ILE A 305 -7.81 -14.04 7.39
N ASN A 306 -6.76 -13.22 7.44
CA ASN A 306 -6.52 -12.35 8.56
C ASN A 306 -7.50 -11.17 8.50
N THR A 307 -8.54 -11.21 9.32
CA THR A 307 -9.56 -10.15 9.40
C THR A 307 -9.21 -9.07 10.41
N TRP A 308 -8.36 -9.37 11.38
CA TRP A 308 -8.03 -8.48 12.48
C TRP A 308 -6.92 -7.49 12.15
N GLY A 309 -5.90 -7.93 11.39
CA GLY A 309 -4.84 -7.05 10.92
C GLY A 309 -3.62 -6.90 11.85
N TYR A 310 -3.51 -7.70 12.91
CA TYR A 310 -2.32 -7.78 13.78
C TYR A 310 -1.14 -8.49 13.07
N SER A 311 -0.73 -7.99 11.90
CA SER A 311 0.39 -8.47 11.08
C SER A 311 0.79 -7.34 10.10
N THR A 312 1.31 -6.25 10.65
CA THR A 312 1.50 -4.99 9.91
C THR A 312 2.63 -5.10 8.88
N ILE A 313 2.35 -4.62 7.66
CA ILE A 313 3.31 -4.46 6.55
C ILE A 313 3.96 -3.08 6.61
N ASN A 314 3.16 -2.03 6.81
CA ASN A 314 3.64 -0.65 6.81
C ASN A 314 2.90 0.17 7.87
N PHE A 315 3.64 0.94 8.66
CA PHE A 315 3.12 1.68 9.83
C PHE A 315 2.66 3.11 9.52
N PHE A 316 2.85 3.61 8.31
CA PHE A 316 2.48 4.96 7.89
C PHE A 316 1.27 4.97 6.95
N ALA A 317 1.03 3.88 6.23
CA ALA A 317 -0.08 3.75 5.30
C ALA A 317 -1.33 3.19 5.98
N PRO A 318 -2.50 3.84 5.84
CA PRO A 318 -3.77 3.24 6.24
C PRO A 318 -4.12 2.08 5.31
N MET A 319 -4.85 1.10 5.84
CA MET A 319 -5.29 -0.09 5.13
C MET A 319 -6.09 0.29 3.89
N SER A 320 -5.47 0.12 2.72
CA SER A 320 -5.98 0.56 1.42
C SER A 320 -7.29 -0.13 1.04
N ARG A 321 -7.46 -1.40 1.46
CA ARG A 321 -8.65 -2.23 1.22
C ARG A 321 -9.85 -1.91 2.12
N TYR A 322 -9.72 -0.93 3.01
CA TYR A 322 -10.83 -0.33 3.75
C TYR A 322 -11.35 0.96 3.08
N ALA A 323 -10.81 1.34 1.91
CA ALA A 323 -11.42 2.37 1.09
C ALA A 323 -12.76 1.89 0.51
N SER A 324 -13.74 2.79 0.46
CA SER A 324 -14.98 2.59 -0.27
C SER A 324 -14.71 2.44 -1.78
N CYS A 325 -15.62 1.77 -2.49
CA CYS A 325 -15.55 1.51 -3.93
C CYS A 325 -14.24 0.85 -4.40
N ALA A 326 -13.51 0.18 -3.49
CA ALA A 326 -12.16 -0.32 -3.73
C ALA A 326 -11.20 0.77 -4.28
N GLY A 327 -11.37 2.01 -3.81
CA GLY A 327 -10.75 3.21 -4.36
C GLY A 327 -9.24 3.37 -4.15
N GLY A 328 -8.59 2.41 -3.48
CA GLY A 328 -7.14 2.38 -3.34
C GLY A 328 -6.56 3.23 -2.21
N PRO A 329 -5.23 3.37 -2.14
CA PRO A 329 -4.56 3.99 -1.00
C PRO A 329 -4.82 5.50 -0.89
N VAL A 330 -4.93 6.21 -2.03
CA VAL A 330 -5.24 7.65 -2.04
C VAL A 330 -6.63 7.89 -1.44
N SER A 331 -7.62 7.09 -1.84
CA SER A 331 -8.97 7.14 -1.27
C SER A 331 -8.96 6.73 0.20
N ALA A 332 -8.32 5.63 0.58
CA ALA A 332 -8.19 5.20 1.98
C ALA A 332 -7.62 6.31 2.88
N SER A 333 -6.54 6.97 2.46
CA SER A 333 -5.93 8.07 3.22
C SER A 333 -6.87 9.25 3.42
N ARG A 334 -7.67 9.58 2.41
CA ARG A 334 -8.67 10.66 2.48
C ARG A 334 -9.86 10.25 3.34
N GLU A 335 -10.43 9.09 3.09
CA GLU A 335 -11.60 8.58 3.80
C GLU A 335 -11.32 8.34 5.28
N PHE A 336 -10.12 7.88 5.63
CA PHE A 336 -9.71 7.77 7.03
C PHE A 336 -9.74 9.13 7.74
N LYS A 337 -9.24 10.20 7.10
CA LYS A 337 -9.33 11.56 7.65
C LYS A 337 -10.76 12.07 7.71
N GLN A 338 -11.59 11.76 6.72
CA GLN A 338 -13.02 12.09 6.74
C GLN A 338 -13.74 11.41 7.91
N MET A 339 -13.44 10.13 8.16
CA MET A 339 -13.99 9.36 9.27
C MET A 339 -13.56 9.95 10.61
N VAL A 340 -12.28 10.22 10.81
CA VAL A 340 -11.77 10.88 12.03
C VAL A 340 -12.42 12.23 12.24
N LYS A 341 -12.51 13.06 11.19
CA LYS A 341 -13.17 14.37 11.28
C LYS A 341 -14.64 14.22 11.68
N ALA A 342 -15.39 13.32 11.05
CA ALA A 342 -16.80 13.12 11.33
C ALA A 342 -17.06 12.58 12.75
N LEU A 343 -16.22 11.66 13.23
CA LEU A 343 -16.27 11.17 14.62
C LEU A 343 -15.98 12.30 15.61
N HIS A 344 -14.95 13.11 15.36
CA HIS A 344 -14.62 14.24 16.22
C HIS A 344 -15.71 15.32 16.23
N ASP A 345 -16.30 15.64 15.07
CA ASP A 345 -17.43 16.56 14.95
C ASP A 345 -18.67 16.06 15.74
N ALA A 346 -18.80 14.74 15.91
CA ALA A 346 -19.81 14.09 16.75
C ALA A 346 -19.40 13.94 18.23
N GLY A 347 -18.21 14.42 18.62
CA GLY A 347 -17.70 14.32 19.99
C GLY A 347 -17.18 12.93 20.37
N ILE A 348 -16.78 12.11 19.39
CA ILE A 348 -16.24 10.76 19.59
C ILE A 348 -14.74 10.78 19.31
N GLU A 349 -13.91 10.36 20.28
CA GLU A 349 -12.47 10.21 20.09
C GLU A 349 -12.11 8.96 19.26
N VAL A 350 -10.99 9.03 18.56
CA VAL A 350 -10.45 7.91 17.78
C VAL A 350 -9.13 7.44 18.39
N ILE A 351 -9.12 6.20 18.84
CA ILE A 351 -7.95 5.50 19.38
C ILE A 351 -7.54 4.42 18.37
N LEU A 352 -6.24 4.29 18.09
CA LEU A 352 -5.73 3.25 17.20
C LEU A 352 -5.03 2.15 18.00
N ASP A 353 -5.42 0.90 17.78
CA ASP A 353 -4.58 -0.24 18.16
C ASP A 353 -3.38 -0.31 17.20
N VAL A 354 -2.17 -0.16 17.76
CA VAL A 354 -0.91 -0.17 17.02
C VAL A 354 0.01 -1.31 17.44
N VAL A 355 0.59 -1.98 16.45
CA VAL A 355 1.31 -3.25 16.62
C VAL A 355 2.80 -3.10 16.32
N TYR A 356 3.51 -2.27 17.10
CA TYR A 356 4.96 -2.05 16.89
C TYR A 356 5.86 -3.18 17.39
N ASN A 357 5.30 -4.21 18.03
CA ASN A 357 6.08 -5.29 18.63
C ASN A 357 6.50 -6.40 17.66
N HIS A 358 5.88 -6.50 16.47
CA HIS A 358 6.29 -7.39 15.38
C HIS A 358 5.80 -6.86 14.01
N THR A 359 6.25 -7.49 12.92
CA THR A 359 5.83 -7.20 11.54
C THR A 359 5.26 -8.47 10.89
N ASN A 360 4.70 -8.34 9.68
CA ASN A 360 4.23 -9.46 8.86
C ASN A 360 5.34 -10.40 8.37
N GLU A 361 6.62 -10.07 8.60
CA GLU A 361 7.72 -10.71 7.90
C GLU A 361 8.03 -12.13 8.37
N ALA A 362 7.39 -12.61 9.43
CA ALA A 362 7.47 -14.00 9.90
C ALA A 362 8.90 -14.48 10.24
N ASP A 363 9.14 -15.79 10.25
CA ASP A 363 10.40 -16.42 10.68
C ASP A 363 11.37 -16.71 9.52
N ASP A 364 12.60 -17.12 9.86
CA ASP A 364 13.63 -17.49 8.88
C ASP A 364 13.30 -18.78 8.11
N LYS A 365 12.46 -19.65 8.67
CA LYS A 365 12.11 -20.92 8.02
C LYS A 365 11.19 -20.67 6.83
N ASN A 366 10.32 -19.67 6.93
CA ASN A 366 9.35 -19.30 5.90
C ASN A 366 9.19 -17.78 5.86
N PRO A 367 10.20 -17.06 5.33
CA PRO A 367 10.21 -15.62 5.38
C PRO A 367 9.10 -15.03 4.51
N TYR A 368 8.49 -13.95 5.01
CA TYR A 368 7.69 -13.05 4.22
C TYR A 368 8.40 -11.69 4.12
N THR A 369 9.57 -11.67 3.48
CA THR A 369 10.34 -10.44 3.29
C THR A 369 9.56 -9.44 2.45
N THR A 370 9.12 -8.33 3.08
CA THR A 370 8.36 -7.26 2.45
C THR A 370 9.03 -5.91 2.60
N SER A 371 9.77 -5.68 3.70
CA SER A 371 10.38 -4.39 4.03
C SER A 371 11.58 -4.59 4.95
N PHE A 372 11.40 -4.43 6.27
CA PHE A 372 12.47 -4.31 7.28
C PHE A 372 13.56 -5.38 7.19
N ARG A 373 13.18 -6.66 7.03
CA ARG A 373 14.13 -7.78 6.93
C ARG A 373 15.11 -7.59 5.77
N GLY A 374 14.62 -7.17 4.60
CA GLY A 374 15.46 -6.97 3.43
C GLY A 374 16.23 -5.64 3.49
N ILE A 375 15.74 -4.67 4.27
CA ILE A 375 16.35 -3.33 4.39
C ILE A 375 17.53 -3.33 5.35
N ASP A 376 17.34 -3.83 6.56
CA ASP A 376 18.42 -4.00 7.54
C ASP A 376 17.98 -4.85 8.75
N ASN A 377 17.86 -6.17 8.56
CA ASN A 377 17.41 -7.11 9.61
C ASN A 377 18.24 -7.06 10.92
N LYS A 378 19.50 -6.60 10.86
CA LYS A 378 20.40 -6.59 12.02
C LYS A 378 20.10 -5.45 12.99
N VAL A 379 19.43 -4.40 12.52
CA VAL A 379 19.03 -3.28 13.36
C VAL A 379 17.90 -3.75 14.29
N LYS A 380 18.26 -4.01 15.55
CA LYS A 380 17.43 -4.73 16.53
C LYS A 380 16.20 -3.98 17.02
N GLU A 381 16.13 -2.67 16.81
CA GLU A 381 15.00 -1.87 17.27
C GLU A 381 14.26 -1.27 16.09
N LEU A 382 12.98 -1.64 15.96
CA LEU A 382 12.06 -1.07 14.99
C LEU A 382 12.04 0.46 15.09
N SER A 383 12.15 1.01 16.32
CA SER A 383 12.24 2.45 16.64
C SER A 383 13.33 3.20 15.88
N ASN A 384 14.50 2.58 15.69
CA ASN A 384 15.61 3.18 14.94
C ASN A 384 15.36 3.16 13.43
N VAL A 385 14.58 2.19 12.94
CA VAL A 385 14.23 2.06 11.52
C VAL A 385 13.00 2.88 11.14
N ILE A 386 12.10 3.16 12.08
CA ILE A 386 10.89 4.01 11.90
C ILE A 386 11.11 5.46 12.35
N GLY A 387 12.27 5.80 12.91
CA GLY A 387 12.62 7.16 13.30
C GLY A 387 11.89 7.70 14.55
N LEU A 388 11.30 6.85 15.40
CA LEU A 388 10.62 7.27 16.64
C LEU A 388 11.58 7.66 17.77
N GLY A 389 12.90 7.65 17.52
CA GLY A 389 13.95 7.91 18.51
C GLY A 389 14.71 9.24 18.34
N GLN A 390 14.20 10.20 17.57
CA GLN A 390 14.80 11.54 17.42
C GLN A 390 13.87 12.66 17.85
#